data_AF-A0A0C2BN16-F1
#
_entry.id   AF-A0A0C2BN16-F1
#
_cell.length_a   1.000
_cell.length_b   1.000
_cell.length_c   1.000
_cell.angle_alpha   90.00
_cell.angle_beta   90.00
_cell.angle_gamma   90.00
#
_symmetry.space_group_name_H-M   'P 1'
#
loop_
_entity.id
_entity.type
_entity.pdbx_description
1 polymer ?
#
loop_
_entity_poly.entity_id
_entity_poly.type
_entity_poly.pdbx_seq_one_letter_code
_entity_poly.pdbx_strand_id
1 'polypeptide(L)' 'MGDWTFIPFGDPKIEELLEKYQARTIPGMRIIKPDGTVVVKDARQEVQEKAADDPEALFEEWEAFYM' A
#
# COMPACT_ATOMS: atom_id res chain seq x y z
N MET A 1 1.39 -11.26 15.39
CA MET A 1 1.52 -10.92 13.96
C MET A 1 0.13 -10.58 13.48
N GLY A 2 -0.06 -9.50 12.72
CA GLY A 2 -1.40 -9.18 12.21
C GLY A 2 -1.83 -10.18 11.14
N ASP A 3 -3.14 -10.38 11.00
CA ASP A 3 -3.74 -11.29 10.02
C ASP A 3 -3.76 -10.68 8.61
N TRP A 4 -2.57 -10.51 8.03
CA TRP A 4 -2.40 -9.86 6.74
C TRP A 4 -2.48 -10.92 5.64
N THR A 5 -3.13 -10.57 4.53
CA THR A 5 -3.13 -11.43 3.34
C THR A 5 -1.78 -11.39 2.64
N PHE A 6 -1.37 -12.50 2.04
CA PHE A 6 -0.17 -12.57 1.21
C PHE A 6 -0.45 -13.36 -0.08
N ILE A 7 0.38 -13.13 -1.09
CA ILE A 7 0.38 -13.91 -2.31
C ILE A 7 1.34 -15.10 -2.12
N PRO A 8 0.91 -16.36 -2.37
CA PRO A 8 1.79 -17.52 -2.26
C PRO A 8 3.06 -17.39 -3.11
N PHE A 9 4.18 -17.91 -2.60
CA PHE A 9 5.44 -17.91 -3.34
C PHE A 9 5.32 -18.69 -4.65
N GLY A 10 5.81 -18.10 -5.74
CA GLY A 10 5.76 -18.67 -7.09
C GLY A 10 4.44 -18.42 -7.84
N ASP A 11 3.48 -17.70 -7.24
CA ASP A 11 2.28 -17.28 -7.96
C ASP A 11 2.65 -16.24 -9.04
N PRO A 12 2.23 -16.43 -10.31
CA PRO A 12 2.57 -15.51 -11.41
C PRO A 12 2.03 -14.09 -11.19
N LYS A 13 1.00 -13.91 -10.36
CA LYS A 13 0.47 -12.58 -10.02
C LYS A 13 1.49 -11.68 -9.35
N ILE A 14 2.53 -12.23 -8.72
CA ILE A 14 3.59 -11.42 -8.12
C ILE A 14 4.22 -10.54 -9.19
N GLU A 15 4.65 -11.11 -10.32
CA GLU A 15 5.28 -10.36 -11.41
C GLU A 15 4.30 -9.39 -12.07
N GLU A 16 3.06 -9.84 -12.33
CA GLU A 16 2.00 -9.00 -12.90
C GLU A 16 1.73 -7.74 -12.05
N LEU A 17 1.66 -7.88 -10.73
CA LEU A 17 1.37 -6.77 -9.82
C LEU A 17 2.60 -5.86 -9.61
N LEU A 18 3.82 -6.43 -9.61
CA LEU A 18 5.06 -5.65 -9.58
C LEU A 18 5.16 -4.73 -10.80
N GLU A 19 4.82 -5.24 -11.99
CA GLU A 19 4.78 -4.46 -13.22
C GLU A 19 3.63 -3.45 -13.22
N LYS A 20 2.39 -3.91 -12.99
CA LYS A 20 1.17 -3.07 -13.00
C LYS A 20 1.34 -1.85 -12.12
N TYR A 21 1.85 -2.04 -10.91
CA TYR A 21 2.00 -0.93 -9.99
C TYR A 21 3.36 -0.24 -10.10
N GLN A 22 4.35 -0.82 -10.77
CA GLN A 22 5.75 -0.34 -10.82
C GLN A 22 6.46 -0.45 -9.44
N ALA A 23 6.25 -1.54 -8.69
CA ALA A 23 6.86 -1.78 -7.38
C ALA A 23 8.29 -2.33 -7.52
N ARG A 24 9.24 -1.52 -8.02
CA ARG A 24 10.60 -1.98 -8.34
C ARG A 24 11.61 -1.85 -7.20
N THR A 25 11.28 -1.11 -6.15
CA THR A 25 12.16 -0.86 -5.00
C THR A 25 11.50 -1.36 -3.73
N ILE A 26 12.31 -1.92 -2.82
CA ILE A 26 11.86 -2.44 -1.53
C ILE A 26 12.68 -1.82 -0.38
N PRO A 27 12.07 -1.56 0.79
CA PRO A 27 10.65 -1.69 1.08
C PRO A 27 9.80 -0.60 0.38
N GLY A 28 8.60 -0.96 -0.09
CA GLY A 28 7.66 -0.04 -0.73
C GLY A 28 6.21 -0.41 -0.42
N MET A 29 5.32 0.59 -0.33
CA MET A 29 3.91 0.40 -0.01
C MET A 29 3.04 1.35 -0.83
N ARG A 30 1.92 0.82 -1.33
CA ARG A 30 0.91 1.59 -2.07
C ARG A 30 -0.45 1.39 -1.45
N ILE A 31 -1.26 2.44 -1.47
CA ILE A 31 -2.69 2.35 -1.18
C ILE A 31 -3.44 2.32 -2.50
N ILE A 32 -4.28 1.31 -2.68
CA ILE A 32 -5.04 1.07 -3.90
C ILE A 32 -6.52 0.90 -3.58
N LYS A 33 -7.39 1.40 -4.46
CA LYS A 33 -8.83 1.14 -4.44
C LYS A 33 -9.14 -0.30 -4.88
N PRO A 34 -10.35 -0.83 -4.60
CA PRO A 34 -10.76 -2.16 -5.06
C PRO A 34 -10.74 -2.35 -6.59
N ASP A 35 -10.86 -1.26 -7.35
CA ASP A 35 -10.75 -1.25 -8.82
C ASP A 35 -9.29 -1.31 -9.33
N GLY A 36 -8.31 -1.21 -8.42
CA GLY A 36 -6.90 -1.19 -8.72
C GLY A 36 -6.30 0.20 -8.98
N THR A 37 -7.06 1.28 -8.78
CA THR A 37 -6.54 2.65 -8.86
C THR A 37 -5.60 2.93 -7.69
N VAL A 38 -4.40 3.43 -7.97
CA VAL A 38 -3.44 3.86 -6.94
C VAL A 38 -3.85 5.25 -6.42
N VAL A 39 -4.08 5.35 -5.11
CA VAL A 39 -4.41 6.63 -4.44
C VAL A 39 -3.24 7.18 -3.66
N VAL A 40 -2.33 6.32 -3.18
CA VAL A 40 -1.07 6.73 -2.54
C VAL A 40 0.07 5.88 -3.11
N LYS A 41 1.05 6.54 -3.73
CA LYS A 41 2.16 5.87 -4.44
C LYS A 41 3.32 5.48 -3.51
N ASP A 42 3.61 6.29 -2.49
CA ASP A 42 4.70 6.06 -1.54
C ASP A 42 4.18 6.12 -0.10
N ALA A 43 3.24 5.24 0.22
CA ALA A 43 2.64 5.17 1.53
C ALA A 43 3.66 4.78 2.62
N ARG A 44 4.78 4.14 2.21
CA ARG A 44 5.90 3.83 3.11
C ARG A 44 6.53 5.11 3.63
N GLN A 45 6.71 6.13 2.80
CA GLN A 45 7.22 7.43 3.23
C GLN A 45 6.22 8.14 4.15
N GLU A 46 4.93 8.15 3.79
CA GLU A 46 3.90 8.80 4.63
C GLU A 46 3.81 8.19 6.03
N VAL A 47 3.93 6.86 6.16
CA VAL A 47 4.02 6.22 7.49
C VAL A 47 5.20 6.74 8.29
N GLN A 48 6.35 6.98 7.66
CA GLN A 48 7.53 7.48 8.38
C GLN A 48 7.39 8.95 8.79
N GLU A 49 6.75 9.76 7.96
CA GLU A 49 6.72 11.21 8.13
C GLU A 49 5.48 11.69 8.90
N LYS A 50 4.33 11.04 8.71
CA LYS A 50 3.04 11.49 9.24
C LYS A 50 2.52 10.63 10.40
N ALA A 51 2.83 9.33 10.41
CA ALA A 51 2.26 8.41 11.41
C ALA A 51 3.02 8.34 12.74
N ALA A 52 4.10 9.11 12.90
CA ALA A 52 4.94 9.07 14.09
C ALA A 52 4.20 9.55 15.35
N ASP A 53 3.42 10.63 15.22
CA ASP A 53 2.68 11.25 16.31
C ASP A 53 1.21 10.80 16.35
N ASP A 54 0.58 10.72 15.18
CA ASP A 54 -0.85 10.35 15.05
C ASP A 54 -1.07 9.40 13.85
N PRO A 55 -0.92 8.09 14.04
CA PRO A 55 -1.15 7.11 12.99
C PRO A 55 -2.63 6.99 12.59
N GLU A 56 -3.56 7.34 13.48
CA GLU A 56 -5.01 7.28 13.20
C GLU A 56 -5.41 8.39 12.24
N ALA A 57 -4.89 9.61 12.41
CA ALA A 57 -5.12 10.71 11.48
C ALA A 57 -4.63 10.41 10.04
N LEU A 58 -3.47 9.75 9.90
CA LEU A 58 -3.00 9.30 8.58
C LEU A 58 -3.96 8.26 7.98
N PHE A 59 -4.44 7.34 8.80
CA PHE A 59 -5.38 6.32 8.35
C PHE A 59 -6.71 6.94 7.90
N GLU A 60 -7.25 7.91 8.63
CA GLU A 60 -8.45 8.67 8.25
C GLU A 60 -8.25 9.43 6.93
N GLU A 61 -7.07 10.02 6.70
CA GLU A 61 -6.70 10.64 5.41
C GLU A 61 -6.81 9.63 4.26
N TRP A 62 -6.32 8.41 4.47
CA TRP A 62 -6.41 7.34 3.46
C TRP A 62 -7.83 6.81 3.27
N GLU A 63 -8.62 6.69 4.33
CA GLU A 63 -10.02 6.26 4.25
C GLU A 63 -10.88 7.24 3.45
N ALA A 64 -10.57 8.54 3.52
CA ALA A 64 -11.26 9.56 2.74
C ALA A 64 -11.13 9.38 1.21
N PHE A 65 -10.17 8.58 0.72
CA PHE A 65 -10.12 8.23 -0.71
C PHE A 65 -11.24 7.27 -1.16
N TYR A 66 -11.91 6.61 -0.22
CA TYR A 66 -12.94 5.58 -0.47
C TYR A 66 -14.37 6.08 -0.22
N MET A 67 -14.54 7.26 0.38
CA MET A 67 -15.82 7.98 0.50
C MET A 67 -16.15 8.77 -0.77
#